data_AF-A0A9N8ZBY7-F1
#
_entry.id   AF-A0A9N8ZBY7-F1
#
_cell.length_a   1.000
_cell.length_b   1.000
_cell.length_c   1.000
_cell.angle_alpha   90.00
_cell.angle_beta   90.00
_cell.angle_gamma   90.00
#
_symmetry.space_group_name_H-M   'P 1'
#
loop_
_entity.id
_entity.type
_entity.pdbx_description
1 polymer ?
#
loop_
_entity_poly.entity_id
_entity_poly.type
_entity_poly.pdbx_seq_one_letter_code
_entity_poly.pdbx_strand_id
1 'polypeptide(L)'
;MSHRKFEAPRHGSLGFLPRKRARRHRGKVKSFPKDDPSQKVHPTAFLGYKAGMTHVVRDLDRPGSKMHKKEVVEAVTVIETPPMIVVGVVGYVETPRGLRSLTTVWAEHLNEELIRRFYKNWYRSKKKAFTKYAKKHADGAKDINRELARISKYCQVVRILVHTQIRRVKIGQKKAHLMEIQLNGGTIQEKVEWAKSHFEKEINIDSVFEQDDMVDIIGVTKGKGFEGVTHRWGTKKLPRKTHKGLRKVACIGAWHPSRVMYSVPRAGQNGYHHRTEVNKKIYRIGKGDDKTSASTEYDLTTKRITPLGGFPHYGIVNEDFVMIKGSCVGVKKRVLTLRKSLITHSKRSALEKISLKFIDTSSKFGHGRFQTAEEKRAFLGTLKKDLQA
;
A
#
# COMPACT_ATOMS: atom_id res chain seq x y z
N MET A 1 2.61 -26.59 -42.88
CA MET A 1 1.99 -25.98 -41.68
C MET A 1 1.29 -24.69 -42.10
N SER A 2 0.03 -24.49 -41.73
CA SER A 2 -0.68 -23.24 -42.04
C SER A 2 -0.46 -22.21 -40.93
N HIS A 3 -0.19 -20.95 -41.31
CA HIS A 3 -0.09 -19.85 -40.36
C HIS A 3 -1.49 -19.30 -40.04
N ARG A 4 -1.61 -18.54 -38.94
CA ARG A 4 -2.87 -17.91 -38.57
C ARG A 4 -3.25 -16.85 -39.62
N LYS A 5 -4.43 -16.96 -40.23
CA LYS A 5 -4.92 -16.06 -41.30
C LYS A 5 -4.87 -14.56 -40.96
N PHE A 6 -5.13 -14.18 -39.71
CA PHE A 6 -5.07 -12.78 -39.26
C PHE A 6 -4.34 -12.69 -37.93
N GLU A 7 -3.40 -11.75 -37.83
CA GLU A 7 -2.63 -11.53 -36.62
C GLU A 7 -3.43 -10.75 -35.58
N ALA A 8 -3.19 -11.07 -34.31
CA ALA A 8 -3.68 -10.28 -33.19
C ALA A 8 -2.74 -10.47 -32.00
N PRO A 9 -2.62 -9.47 -31.11
CA PRO A 9 -1.87 -9.61 -29.88
C PRO A 9 -2.37 -10.78 -29.03
N ARG A 10 -1.46 -11.37 -28.25
CA ARG A 10 -1.79 -12.43 -27.29
C ARG A 10 -2.69 -11.90 -26.18
N HIS A 11 -3.64 -12.74 -25.74
CA HIS A 11 -4.46 -12.45 -24.57
C HIS A 11 -3.68 -12.62 -23.26
N GLY A 12 -3.35 -11.50 -22.64
CA GLY A 12 -2.74 -11.43 -21.31
C GLY A 12 -1.22 -11.61 -21.29
N SER A 13 -0.56 -10.85 -20.43
CA SER A 13 0.89 -10.96 -20.21
C SER A 13 1.25 -12.25 -19.47
N LEU A 14 2.27 -12.95 -19.98
CA LEU A 14 2.85 -14.17 -19.41
C LEU A 14 3.80 -13.87 -18.24
N GLY A 15 4.32 -12.64 -18.13
CA GLY A 15 5.20 -12.23 -17.01
C GLY A 15 4.51 -12.23 -15.64
N PHE A 16 3.18 -12.37 -15.61
CA PHE A 16 2.40 -12.51 -14.38
C PHE A 16 1.96 -13.95 -14.09
N LEU A 17 2.54 -14.95 -14.78
CA LEU A 17 2.40 -16.35 -14.43
C LEU A 17 3.32 -16.72 -13.25
N PRO A 18 2.94 -17.72 -12.44
CA PRO A 18 1.63 -18.36 -12.39
C PRO A 18 0.54 -17.44 -11.78
N ARG A 19 -0.65 -17.42 -12.39
CA ARG A 19 -1.83 -16.68 -11.87
C ARG A 19 -2.52 -17.47 -10.75
N LYS A 20 -1.86 -17.53 -9.59
CA LYS A 20 -2.33 -18.21 -8.37
C LYS A 20 -2.54 -17.22 -7.22
N ARG A 21 -3.27 -17.65 -6.18
CA ARG A 21 -3.47 -16.87 -4.95
C ARG A 21 -2.12 -16.49 -4.34
N ALA A 22 -2.01 -15.25 -3.89
CA ALA A 22 -0.86 -14.76 -3.15
C ALA A 22 -0.73 -15.54 -1.84
N ARG A 23 0.49 -15.99 -1.53
CA ARG A 23 0.78 -16.73 -0.30
C ARG A 23 0.58 -15.89 0.97
N ARG A 24 0.73 -14.57 0.87
CA ARG A 24 0.65 -13.63 1.99
C ARG A 24 -0.38 -12.55 1.66
N HIS A 25 -1.06 -12.06 2.70
CA HIS A 25 -2.09 -11.03 2.57
C HIS A 25 -1.50 -9.63 2.32
N ARG A 26 -0.35 -9.33 2.94
CA ARG A 26 0.36 -8.06 2.77
C ARG A 26 1.21 -8.06 1.51
N GLY A 27 1.37 -6.90 0.87
CA GLY A 27 2.45 -6.63 -0.07
C GLY A 27 3.81 -6.99 0.50
N LYS A 28 4.56 -7.87 -0.18
CA LYS A 28 5.99 -8.08 0.11
C LYS A 28 6.81 -7.20 -0.82
N VAL A 29 7.67 -6.37 -0.26
CA VAL A 29 8.72 -5.69 -1.02
C VAL A 29 9.75 -6.74 -1.45
N LYS A 30 9.96 -6.89 -2.76
CA LYS A 30 10.96 -7.83 -3.30
C LYS A 30 12.31 -7.15 -3.57
N SER A 31 12.29 -5.85 -3.78
CA SER A 31 13.47 -5.00 -4.02
C SER A 31 13.20 -3.65 -3.37
N PHE A 32 14.15 -3.12 -2.64
CA PHE A 32 14.12 -1.74 -2.15
C PHE A 32 14.82 -0.82 -3.15
N PRO A 33 14.62 0.52 -3.06
CA PRO A 33 15.39 1.47 -3.86
C PRO A 33 16.90 1.23 -3.69
N LYS A 34 17.66 1.60 -4.73
CA LYS A 34 19.12 1.57 -4.64
C LYS A 34 19.57 2.48 -3.51
N ASP A 35 20.59 2.03 -2.79
CA ASP A 35 21.17 2.76 -1.69
C ASP A 35 22.15 3.79 -2.21
N ASP A 36 22.13 4.98 -1.62
CA ASP A 36 23.01 6.11 -1.95
C ASP A 36 23.61 6.63 -0.64
N PRO A 37 24.86 6.25 -0.31
CA PRO A 37 25.48 6.62 0.96
C PRO A 37 25.64 8.13 1.19
N SER A 38 25.54 8.96 0.13
CA SER A 38 25.66 10.42 0.24
C SER A 38 24.43 11.07 0.89
N GLN A 39 23.28 10.40 0.85
CA GLN A 39 22.05 10.90 1.45
C GLN A 39 22.00 10.62 2.95
N LYS A 40 21.20 11.39 3.70
CA LYS A 40 20.93 11.09 5.11
C LYS A 40 20.20 9.75 5.25
N VAL A 41 20.45 9.05 6.35
CA VAL A 41 19.76 7.79 6.68
C VAL A 41 18.24 8.01 6.70
N HIS A 42 17.50 7.23 5.91
CA HIS A 42 16.05 7.33 5.85
C HIS A 42 15.36 5.98 5.58
N PRO A 43 14.13 5.78 6.07
CA PRO A 43 13.29 4.64 5.71
C PRO A 43 12.77 4.73 4.26
N THR A 44 12.59 3.58 3.62
CA THR A 44 12.26 3.49 2.19
C THR A 44 10.83 3.04 1.88
N ALA A 45 10.04 2.69 2.90
CA ALA A 45 8.68 2.18 2.75
C ALA A 45 7.82 2.45 3.98
N PHE A 46 6.50 2.37 3.82
CA PHE A 46 5.50 2.55 4.88
C PHE A 46 4.31 1.61 4.67
N LEU A 47 3.53 1.35 5.73
CA LEU A 47 2.27 0.59 5.64
C LEU A 47 1.06 1.48 5.86
N GLY A 48 0.08 1.35 4.98
CA GLY A 48 -1.22 2.01 5.12
C GLY A 48 -2.37 1.07 4.81
N TYR A 49 -3.59 1.53 5.03
CA TYR A 49 -4.83 0.81 4.79
C TYR A 49 -5.68 1.57 3.80
N LYS A 50 -6.12 0.88 2.75
CA LYS A 50 -6.97 1.50 1.73
C LYS A 50 -8.32 1.88 2.35
N ALA A 51 -8.59 3.17 2.50
CA ALA A 51 -9.85 3.67 3.06
C ALA A 51 -10.96 3.71 2.00
N GLY A 52 -10.69 4.42 0.91
CA GLY A 52 -11.67 4.61 -0.17
C GLY A 52 -11.11 5.45 -1.30
N MET A 53 -12.00 5.90 -2.18
CA MET A 53 -11.65 6.77 -3.30
C MET A 53 -12.60 7.96 -3.33
N THR A 54 -12.10 9.08 -3.81
CA THR A 54 -12.85 10.29 -4.11
C THR A 54 -12.27 10.94 -5.37
N HIS A 55 -12.67 12.16 -5.69
CA HIS A 55 -12.03 12.96 -6.74
C HIS A 55 -11.59 14.32 -6.22
N VAL A 56 -10.65 14.92 -6.93
CA VAL A 56 -10.13 16.26 -6.64
C VAL A 56 -10.17 17.12 -7.90
N VAL A 57 -10.20 18.43 -7.72
CA VAL A 57 -9.94 19.41 -8.78
C VAL A 57 -8.57 20.03 -8.54
N ARG A 58 -7.80 20.20 -9.61
CA ARG A 58 -6.54 20.94 -9.60
C ARG A 58 -6.29 21.59 -10.95
N ASP A 59 -5.43 22.60 -10.97
CA ASP A 59 -4.86 23.08 -12.22
C ASP A 59 -3.78 22.14 -12.73
N LEU A 60 -3.77 21.92 -14.05
CA LEU A 60 -2.73 21.14 -14.71
C LEU A 60 -1.62 22.06 -15.21
N ASP A 61 -0.45 22.03 -14.57
CA ASP A 61 0.74 22.71 -15.05
C ASP A 61 1.59 21.78 -15.93
N ARG A 62 1.22 21.71 -17.21
CA ARG A 62 1.98 20.95 -18.22
C ARG A 62 2.07 21.67 -19.56
N PRO A 63 3.10 22.52 -19.78
CA PRO A 63 3.30 23.19 -21.06
C PRO A 63 3.30 22.21 -22.24
N GLY A 64 2.55 22.53 -23.30
CA GLY A 64 2.31 21.68 -24.47
C GLY A 64 1.07 20.78 -24.38
N SER A 65 0.42 20.68 -23.22
CA SER A 65 -0.88 20.00 -23.09
C SER A 65 -2.04 20.91 -23.51
N LYS A 66 -3.06 20.37 -24.17
CA LYS A 66 -4.35 21.08 -24.42
C LYS A 66 -5.06 21.50 -23.12
N MET A 67 -4.70 20.84 -22.01
CA MET A 67 -5.23 21.08 -20.67
C MET A 67 -4.28 21.92 -19.81
N HIS A 68 -3.20 22.47 -20.35
CA HIS A 68 -2.29 23.34 -19.58
C HIS A 68 -3.04 24.56 -19.04
N LYS A 69 -2.83 24.87 -17.75
CA LYS A 69 -3.52 25.94 -17.01
C LYS A 69 -5.05 25.82 -17.01
N LYS A 70 -5.57 24.61 -17.21
CA LYS A 70 -6.99 24.30 -17.05
C LYS A 70 -7.20 23.41 -15.84
N GLU A 71 -8.36 23.55 -15.25
CA GLU A 71 -8.82 22.68 -14.18
C GLU A 71 -9.09 21.27 -14.72
N VAL A 72 -8.59 20.28 -14.00
CA VAL A 72 -8.82 18.86 -14.28
C VAL A 72 -9.39 18.19 -13.04
N VAL A 73 -10.37 17.33 -13.27
CA VAL A 73 -10.91 16.43 -12.24
C VAL A 73 -10.15 15.12 -12.30
N GLU A 74 -9.54 14.72 -11.19
CA GLU A 74 -8.79 13.47 -11.12
C GLU A 74 -9.28 12.61 -9.97
N ALA A 75 -9.51 11.32 -10.26
CA ALA A 75 -9.82 10.34 -9.23
C ALA A 75 -8.59 10.11 -8.34
N VAL A 76 -8.82 9.97 -7.04
CA VAL A 76 -7.78 9.73 -6.04
C VAL A 76 -8.18 8.59 -5.09
N THR A 77 -7.18 7.92 -4.53
CA THR A 77 -7.38 6.93 -3.46
C THR A 77 -6.84 7.48 -2.15
N VAL A 78 -7.63 7.39 -1.09
CA VAL A 78 -7.21 7.72 0.28
C VAL A 78 -6.72 6.45 0.97
N ILE A 79 -5.52 6.51 1.52
CA ILE A 79 -4.87 5.45 2.28
C ILE A 79 -4.58 5.99 3.68
N GLU A 80 -5.23 5.45 4.69
CA GLU A 80 -4.98 5.81 6.09
C GLU A 80 -3.68 5.14 6.56
N THR A 81 -2.80 5.92 7.16
CA THR A 81 -1.42 5.59 7.50
C THR A 81 -1.16 5.95 8.97
N PRO A 82 -1.67 5.15 9.93
CA PRO A 82 -1.28 5.32 11.33
C PRO A 82 0.24 5.21 11.46
N PRO A 83 0.87 5.89 12.45
CA PRO A 83 2.28 5.74 12.71
C PRO A 83 2.67 4.27 12.92
N MET A 84 3.85 3.92 12.42
CA MET A 84 4.44 2.60 12.66
C MET A 84 5.45 2.68 13.79
N ILE A 85 5.55 1.63 14.60
CA ILE A 85 6.52 1.59 15.70
C ILE A 85 7.71 0.73 15.27
N VAL A 86 8.93 1.25 15.47
CA VAL A 86 10.16 0.49 15.26
C VAL A 86 10.41 -0.42 16.44
N VAL A 87 10.65 -1.69 16.18
CA VAL A 87 10.75 -2.74 17.23
C VAL A 87 12.00 -3.59 17.10
N GLY A 88 12.85 -3.30 16.12
CA GLY A 88 14.11 -4.03 15.96
C GLY A 88 14.86 -3.65 14.69
N VAL A 89 16.00 -4.29 14.50
CA VAL A 89 16.86 -4.16 13.34
C VAL A 89 17.41 -5.52 12.92
N VAL A 90 17.57 -5.72 11.62
CA VAL A 90 18.11 -6.92 10.99
C VAL A 90 19.29 -6.51 10.12
N GLY A 91 20.45 -7.11 10.38
CA GLY A 91 21.62 -6.99 9.53
C GLY A 91 21.66 -8.09 8.48
N TYR A 92 22.01 -7.74 7.25
CA TYR A 92 22.18 -8.68 6.14
C TYR A 92 23.61 -8.63 5.63
N VAL A 93 24.21 -9.82 5.52
CA VAL A 93 25.52 -10.04 4.91
C VAL A 93 25.33 -10.49 3.47
N GLU A 94 26.07 -9.91 2.56
CA GLU A 94 26.19 -10.36 1.19
C GLU A 94 27.07 -11.60 1.13
N THR A 95 26.53 -12.67 0.56
CA THR A 95 27.25 -13.92 0.33
C THR A 95 27.19 -14.22 -1.17
N PRO A 96 28.05 -15.10 -1.71
CA PRO A 96 27.96 -15.53 -3.10
C PRO A 96 26.60 -16.13 -3.50
N ARG A 97 25.79 -16.57 -2.53
CA ARG A 97 24.42 -17.09 -2.74
C ARG A 97 23.32 -16.03 -2.60
N GLY A 98 23.69 -14.78 -2.35
CA GLY A 98 22.80 -13.64 -2.09
C GLY A 98 22.83 -13.16 -0.63
N LEU A 99 21.88 -12.30 -0.27
CA LEU A 99 21.78 -11.73 1.07
C LEU A 99 21.32 -12.78 2.10
N ARG A 100 22.09 -12.93 3.17
CA ARG A 100 21.75 -13.76 4.33
C ARG A 100 21.58 -12.89 5.56
N SER A 101 20.51 -13.09 6.32
CA SER A 101 20.35 -12.41 7.61
C SER A 101 21.45 -12.88 8.56
N LEU A 102 22.24 -11.93 9.08
CA LEU A 102 23.25 -12.21 10.08
C LEU A 102 22.56 -12.41 11.43
N THR A 103 21.97 -11.35 11.96
CA THR A 103 21.33 -11.31 13.27
C THR A 103 20.13 -10.37 13.26
N THR A 104 19.26 -10.52 14.25
CA THR A 104 18.14 -9.63 14.52
C THR A 104 18.18 -9.19 15.96
N VAL A 105 18.14 -7.89 16.16
CA VAL A 105 18.06 -7.26 17.48
C VAL A 105 16.66 -6.68 17.62
N TRP A 106 15.98 -7.00 18.71
CA TRP A 106 14.68 -6.44 19.05
C TRP A 106 14.81 -5.38 20.15
N ALA A 107 13.86 -4.46 20.15
CA ALA A 107 13.61 -3.52 21.23
C ALA A 107 13.28 -4.23 22.56
N GLU A 108 13.33 -3.49 23.66
CA GLU A 108 13.11 -4.03 24.99
C GLU A 108 11.61 -4.26 25.25
N HIS A 109 10.81 -3.23 25.03
CA HIS A 109 9.37 -3.25 25.22
C HIS A 109 8.64 -3.41 23.88
N LEU A 110 7.87 -4.49 23.76
CA LEU A 110 7.11 -4.80 22.55
C LEU A 110 5.61 -4.73 22.83
N ASN A 111 4.89 -3.98 22.00
CA ASN A 111 3.45 -3.79 22.14
C ASN A 111 2.67 -5.11 21.95
N GLU A 112 1.59 -5.26 22.70
CA GLU A 112 0.72 -6.46 22.65
C GLU A 112 0.24 -6.77 21.22
N GLU A 113 -0.07 -5.74 20.43
CA GLU A 113 -0.53 -5.90 19.05
C GLU A 113 0.49 -6.59 18.15
N LEU A 114 1.78 -6.34 18.38
CA LEU A 114 2.89 -7.03 17.73
C LEU A 114 3.03 -8.44 18.29
N ILE A 115 3.01 -8.62 19.60
CA ILE A 115 3.13 -9.95 20.23
C ILE A 115 2.03 -10.90 19.72
N ARG A 116 0.81 -10.38 19.47
CA ARG A 116 -0.28 -11.13 18.81
C ARG A 116 0.12 -11.75 17.47
N ARG A 117 1.08 -11.17 16.73
CA ARG A 117 1.56 -11.71 15.45
C ARG A 117 2.17 -13.10 15.59
N PHE A 118 2.76 -13.42 16.75
CA PHE A 118 3.42 -14.70 17.04
C PHE A 118 2.44 -15.81 17.48
N TYR A 119 1.16 -15.49 17.65
CA TYR A 119 0.13 -16.46 18.07
C TYR A 119 -0.97 -16.60 17.03
N LYS A 120 -1.42 -17.83 16.75
CA LYS A 120 -2.67 -18.04 15.99
C LYS A 120 -3.88 -17.70 16.85
N ASN A 121 -3.95 -18.26 18.07
CA ASN A 121 -5.00 -17.98 19.05
C ASN A 121 -4.39 -17.25 20.25
N TRP A 122 -4.63 -15.93 20.34
CA TRP A 122 -4.11 -15.10 21.41
C TRP A 122 -4.73 -15.42 22.78
N TYR A 123 -6.05 -15.58 22.82
CA TYR A 123 -6.82 -15.70 24.06
C TYR A 123 -6.54 -16.98 24.82
N ARG A 124 -6.24 -18.08 24.13
CA ARG A 124 -5.87 -19.37 24.74
C ARG A 124 -4.37 -19.53 24.99
N SER A 125 -3.55 -18.53 24.62
CA SER A 125 -2.10 -18.63 24.79
C SER A 125 -1.66 -18.12 26.16
N LYS A 126 -0.52 -18.63 26.66
CA LYS A 126 0.15 -18.10 27.86
C LYS A 126 0.87 -16.76 27.63
N LYS A 127 0.84 -16.22 26.41
CA LYS A 127 1.41 -14.92 26.01
C LYS A 127 2.89 -14.71 26.41
N LYS A 128 3.71 -15.77 26.33
CA LYS A 128 5.14 -15.79 26.74
C LYS A 128 6.15 -15.35 25.66
N ALA A 129 5.72 -14.88 24.49
CA ALA A 129 6.64 -14.42 23.47
C ALA A 129 7.40 -13.18 23.98
N PHE A 130 8.72 -13.16 23.75
CA PHE A 130 9.66 -12.11 24.19
C PHE A 130 9.85 -11.92 25.70
N THR A 131 9.19 -12.68 26.58
CA THR A 131 9.36 -12.51 28.05
C THR A 131 10.78 -12.81 28.53
N LYS A 132 11.46 -13.80 27.94
CA LYS A 132 12.88 -14.07 28.24
C LYS A 132 13.81 -13.05 27.60
N TYR A 133 13.40 -12.47 26.47
CA TYR A 133 14.20 -11.49 25.74
C TYR A 133 14.23 -10.15 26.48
N ALA A 134 13.09 -9.71 27.02
CA ALA A 134 13.02 -8.52 27.88
C ALA A 134 13.94 -8.63 29.11
N LYS A 135 14.01 -9.81 29.75
CA LYS A 135 14.94 -10.04 30.88
C LYS A 135 16.42 -9.84 30.50
N LYS A 136 16.81 -10.24 29.28
CA LYS A 136 18.19 -10.03 28.80
C LYS A 136 18.57 -8.55 28.62
N HIS A 137 17.59 -7.69 28.36
CA HIS A 137 17.82 -6.25 28.32
C HIS A 137 18.07 -5.71 29.73
N ALA A 138 17.27 -6.15 30.72
CA ALA A 138 17.43 -5.80 32.12
C ALA A 138 18.80 -6.24 32.71
N ASP A 139 19.35 -7.37 32.25
CA ASP A 139 20.68 -7.88 32.66
C ASP A 139 21.86 -7.14 31.95
N GLY A 140 21.71 -5.84 31.69
CA GLY A 140 22.78 -4.95 31.21
C GLY A 140 22.99 -4.90 29.69
N ALA A 141 22.08 -5.46 28.88
CA ALA A 141 22.04 -5.37 27.41
C ALA A 141 23.37 -5.69 26.66
N LYS A 142 24.33 -6.39 27.29
CA LYS A 142 25.65 -6.68 26.72
C LYS A 142 25.56 -7.47 25.41
N ASP A 143 24.73 -8.52 25.41
CA ASP A 143 24.47 -9.34 24.22
C ASP A 143 23.88 -8.50 23.08
N ILE A 144 22.94 -7.61 23.37
CA ILE A 144 22.29 -6.74 22.38
C ILE A 144 23.31 -5.79 21.74
N ASN A 145 24.12 -5.11 22.56
CA ASN A 145 25.15 -4.20 22.05
C ASN A 145 26.21 -4.94 21.23
N ARG A 146 26.58 -6.18 21.62
CA ARG A 146 27.45 -7.05 20.82
C ARG A 146 26.82 -7.36 19.46
N GLU A 147 25.54 -7.72 19.42
CA GLU A 147 24.86 -8.00 18.14
C GLU A 147 24.73 -6.77 17.25
N LEU A 148 24.48 -5.58 17.81
CA LEU A 148 24.49 -4.32 17.06
C LEU A 148 25.87 -4.04 16.47
N ALA A 149 26.94 -4.22 17.25
CA ALA A 149 28.32 -4.07 16.76
C ALA A 149 28.65 -5.07 15.64
N ARG A 150 28.13 -6.30 15.71
CA ARG A 150 28.27 -7.30 14.63
C ARG A 150 27.56 -6.86 13.35
N ILE A 151 26.39 -6.22 13.46
CA ILE A 151 25.70 -5.65 12.30
C ILE A 151 26.58 -4.57 11.66
N SER A 152 27.06 -3.62 12.46
CA SER A 152 27.92 -2.53 11.95
C SER A 152 29.19 -3.04 11.27
N LYS A 153 29.80 -4.11 11.79
CA LYS A 153 31.06 -4.65 11.28
C LYS A 153 30.91 -5.46 9.99
N TYR A 154 29.88 -6.30 9.88
CA TYR A 154 29.82 -7.33 8.84
C TYR A 154 28.74 -7.11 7.77
N CYS A 155 27.69 -6.34 8.07
CA CYS A 155 26.51 -6.26 7.20
C CYS A 155 26.64 -5.15 6.15
N GLN A 156 26.19 -5.44 4.93
CA GLN A 156 26.10 -4.48 3.83
C GLN A 156 24.71 -3.83 3.75
N VAL A 157 23.70 -4.49 4.31
CA VAL A 157 22.31 -3.97 4.30
C VAL A 157 21.72 -4.03 5.70
N VAL A 158 21.15 -2.91 6.14
CA VAL A 158 20.46 -2.77 7.43
C VAL A 158 18.97 -2.56 7.17
N ARG A 159 18.12 -3.33 7.86
CA ARG A 159 16.68 -3.17 7.80
C ARG A 159 16.09 -3.04 9.19
N ILE A 160 15.20 -2.08 9.37
CA ILE A 160 14.41 -1.97 10.60
C ILE A 160 13.20 -2.88 10.54
N LEU A 161 12.83 -3.44 11.69
CA LEU A 161 11.56 -4.12 11.90
C LEU A 161 10.57 -3.11 12.44
N VAL A 162 9.46 -2.93 11.72
CA VAL A 162 8.39 -2.04 12.13
C VAL A 162 7.07 -2.77 12.15
N HIS A 163 6.15 -2.32 12.99
CA HIS A 163 4.77 -2.79 12.93
C HIS A 163 3.76 -1.65 12.88
N THR A 164 2.64 -1.92 12.24
CA THR A 164 1.49 -1.01 12.24
C THR A 164 0.81 -0.95 13.60
N GLN A 165 0.19 0.17 13.93
CA GLN A 165 -0.74 0.28 15.05
C GLN A 165 -2.18 0.05 14.56
N ILE A 166 -2.67 -1.18 14.63
CA ILE A 166 -3.91 -1.55 13.95
C ILE A 166 -5.16 -1.12 14.71
N ARG A 167 -5.10 -0.98 16.05
CA ARG A 167 -6.25 -0.53 16.83
C ARG A 167 -6.68 0.89 16.49
N ARG A 168 -5.74 1.75 16.08
CA ARG A 168 -5.98 3.15 15.66
C ARG A 168 -6.93 3.25 14.44
N VAL A 169 -6.80 2.32 13.49
CA VAL A 169 -7.56 2.30 12.22
C VAL A 169 -8.99 1.73 12.36
N LYS A 170 -9.36 1.16 13.52
CA LYS A 170 -10.72 0.66 13.83
C LYS A 170 -11.34 -0.33 12.82
N ILE A 171 -10.55 -1.12 12.08
CA ILE A 171 -11.06 -2.10 11.09
C ILE A 171 -11.40 -3.50 11.68
N GLY A 172 -11.41 -3.64 13.00
CA GLY A 172 -11.74 -4.88 13.73
C GLY A 172 -10.56 -5.86 13.94
N GLN A 173 -9.51 -5.79 13.12
CA GLN A 173 -8.29 -6.57 13.32
C GLN A 173 -7.47 -6.00 14.49
N LYS A 174 -7.05 -6.85 15.44
CA LYS A 174 -6.21 -6.47 16.60
C LYS A 174 -4.73 -6.86 16.47
N LYS A 175 -4.38 -7.59 15.41
CA LYS A 175 -3.03 -8.14 15.17
C LYS A 175 -2.24 -7.20 14.24
N ALA A 176 -1.17 -6.59 14.73
CA ALA A 176 -0.34 -5.67 13.96
C ALA A 176 0.39 -6.36 12.79
N HIS A 177 0.59 -5.66 11.68
CA HIS A 177 1.40 -6.14 10.56
C HIS A 177 2.86 -5.77 10.78
N LEU A 178 3.74 -6.78 10.90
CA LEU A 178 5.19 -6.62 11.09
C LEU A 178 5.93 -6.71 9.76
N MET A 179 6.66 -5.68 9.34
CA MET A 179 7.49 -5.68 8.12
C MET A 179 8.94 -5.28 8.40
N GLU A 180 9.84 -5.69 7.51
CA GLU A 180 11.15 -5.08 7.39
C GLU A 180 11.09 -3.90 6.43
N ILE A 181 11.74 -2.79 6.77
CA ILE A 181 12.00 -1.64 5.89
C ILE A 181 13.51 -1.47 5.79
N GLN A 182 14.03 -1.32 4.58
CA GLN A 182 15.45 -1.03 4.39
C GLN A 182 15.76 0.44 4.70
N LEU A 183 16.84 0.67 5.46
CA LEU A 183 17.42 1.99 5.63
C LEU A 183 18.43 2.23 4.50
N ASN A 184 18.23 3.34 3.79
CA ASN A 184 19.17 3.81 2.78
C ASN A 184 19.78 5.16 3.25
N GLY A 185 20.91 5.54 2.67
CA GLY A 185 21.65 6.74 3.05
C GLY A 185 22.66 6.49 4.17
N GLY A 186 23.74 7.27 4.18
CA GLY A 186 24.78 7.22 5.20
C GLY A 186 25.59 5.93 5.23
N THR A 187 26.48 5.86 6.22
CA THR A 187 27.29 4.66 6.47
C THR A 187 26.48 3.57 7.16
N ILE A 188 26.96 2.32 7.15
CA ILE A 188 26.30 1.21 7.87
C ILE A 188 26.21 1.50 9.37
N GLN A 189 27.23 2.13 9.95
CA GLN A 189 27.24 2.50 11.36
C GLN A 189 26.14 3.52 11.67
N GLU A 190 26.01 4.58 10.86
CA GLU A 190 24.93 5.57 10.99
C GLU A 190 23.55 4.92 10.86
N LYS A 191 23.37 3.93 9.97
CA LYS A 191 22.11 3.19 9.86
C LYS A 191 21.77 2.39 11.12
N VAL A 192 22.76 1.78 11.76
CA VAL A 192 22.57 1.04 13.01
C VAL A 192 22.27 2.00 14.17
N GLU A 193 22.97 3.12 14.25
CA GLU A 193 22.74 4.21 15.21
C GLU A 193 21.32 4.78 15.07
N TRP A 194 20.91 5.07 13.84
CA TRP A 194 19.57 5.52 13.51
C TRP A 194 18.53 4.48 13.95
N ALA A 195 18.74 3.21 13.62
CA ALA A 195 17.82 2.15 14.02
C ALA A 195 17.68 2.04 15.55
N LYS A 196 18.80 2.07 16.28
CA LYS A 196 18.83 2.00 17.74
C LYS A 196 18.11 3.18 18.39
N SER A 197 18.39 4.40 17.92
CA SER A 197 17.79 5.63 18.46
C SER A 197 16.27 5.72 18.20
N HIS A 198 15.75 4.97 17.23
CA HIS A 198 14.33 4.92 16.89
C HIS A 198 13.59 3.72 17.48
N PHE A 199 14.24 2.83 18.22
CA PHE A 199 13.54 1.73 18.91
C PHE A 199 12.43 2.26 19.81
N GLU A 200 11.26 1.62 19.71
CA GLU A 200 10.05 1.92 20.47
C GLU A 200 9.40 3.28 20.12
N LYS A 201 9.97 4.00 19.16
CA LYS A 201 9.43 5.27 18.67
C LYS A 201 8.53 5.08 17.46
N GLU A 202 7.61 6.02 17.31
CA GLU A 202 6.72 6.13 16.17
C GLU A 202 7.43 6.78 14.98
N ILE A 203 7.23 6.21 13.80
CA ILE A 203 7.57 6.80 12.50
C ILE A 203 6.25 7.20 11.84
N ASN A 204 6.10 8.49 11.57
CA ASN A 204 5.00 9.08 10.84
C ASN A 204 5.24 9.03 9.33
N ILE A 205 4.17 9.13 8.55
CA ILE A 205 4.24 9.01 7.08
C ILE A 205 5.02 10.14 6.40
N ASP A 206 4.93 11.35 6.96
CA ASP A 206 5.62 12.57 6.51
C ASP A 206 7.14 12.52 6.69
N SER A 207 7.64 11.72 7.65
CA SER A 207 9.07 11.46 7.79
C SER A 207 9.65 10.52 6.72
N VAL A 208 8.78 9.86 5.93
CA VAL A 208 9.18 8.84 4.93
C VAL A 208 8.94 9.34 3.51
N PHE A 209 7.82 10.02 3.28
CA PHE A 209 7.40 10.52 1.98
C PHE A 209 7.04 11.99 2.07
N GLU A 210 7.22 12.69 0.96
CA GLU A 210 6.85 14.09 0.82
C GLU A 210 5.60 14.22 -0.07
N GLN A 211 4.96 15.39 -0.01
CA GLN A 211 3.96 15.73 -1.01
C GLN A 211 4.63 15.78 -2.39
N ASP A 212 3.89 15.43 -3.44
CA ASP A 212 4.39 15.34 -4.81
C ASP A 212 5.38 14.19 -5.06
N ASP A 213 5.62 13.30 -4.10
CA ASP A 213 6.46 12.13 -4.36
C ASP A 213 5.80 11.14 -5.34
N MET A 214 6.66 10.45 -6.09
CA MET A 214 6.27 9.27 -6.86
C MET A 214 6.57 8.01 -6.06
N VAL A 215 5.54 7.23 -5.78
CA VAL A 215 5.62 6.03 -4.96
C VAL A 215 5.11 4.79 -5.67
N ASP A 216 5.56 3.64 -5.20
CA ASP A 216 5.09 2.34 -5.64
C ASP A 216 4.15 1.75 -4.59
N ILE A 217 2.97 1.32 -5.03
CA ILE A 217 1.98 0.68 -4.17
C ILE A 217 2.03 -0.83 -4.36
N ILE A 218 2.40 -1.53 -3.29
CA ILE A 218 2.57 -2.97 -3.29
C ILE A 218 1.48 -3.60 -2.42
N GLY A 219 0.73 -4.51 -3.00
CA GLY A 219 -0.37 -5.15 -2.29
C GLY A 219 -0.89 -6.40 -2.98
N VAL A 220 -2.03 -6.86 -2.49
CA VAL A 220 -2.75 -8.00 -3.07
C VAL A 220 -4.01 -7.49 -3.75
N THR A 221 -4.33 -7.98 -4.94
CA THR A 221 -5.52 -7.57 -5.70
C THR A 221 -6.82 -8.13 -5.12
N LYS A 222 -7.98 -7.51 -5.39
CA LYS A 222 -9.29 -8.06 -4.99
C LYS A 222 -9.42 -9.51 -5.51
N GLY A 223 -9.81 -10.44 -4.65
CA GLY A 223 -10.07 -11.83 -5.04
C GLY A 223 -11.39 -11.93 -5.81
N LYS A 224 -11.41 -12.73 -6.88
CA LYS A 224 -12.61 -13.02 -7.68
C LYS A 224 -12.93 -14.51 -7.75
N GLY A 225 -12.19 -15.36 -7.03
CA GLY A 225 -12.40 -16.80 -7.02
C GLY A 225 -11.96 -17.49 -8.31
N PHE A 226 -12.63 -18.60 -8.64
CA PHE A 226 -12.41 -19.33 -9.88
C PHE A 226 -13.17 -18.65 -11.02
N GLU A 227 -12.48 -18.28 -12.08
CA GLU A 227 -13.04 -17.56 -13.22
C GLU A 227 -12.76 -18.29 -14.53
N GLY A 228 -13.72 -18.19 -15.45
CA GLY A 228 -13.58 -18.70 -16.82
C GLY A 228 -12.54 -17.94 -17.64
N VAL A 229 -12.13 -18.51 -18.77
CA VAL A 229 -11.10 -17.95 -19.66
C VAL A 229 -11.43 -16.54 -20.16
N THR A 230 -12.70 -16.23 -20.40
CA THR A 230 -13.14 -14.92 -20.89
C THR A 230 -12.83 -13.81 -19.88
N HIS A 231 -13.26 -13.94 -18.61
CA HIS A 231 -13.01 -12.90 -17.61
C HIS A 231 -11.58 -12.93 -17.06
N ARG A 232 -10.98 -14.11 -16.95
CA ARG A 232 -9.61 -14.28 -16.43
C ARG A 232 -8.54 -13.76 -17.39
N TRP A 233 -8.72 -13.97 -18.70
CA TRP A 233 -7.69 -13.66 -19.72
C TRP A 233 -8.13 -12.65 -20.77
N GLY A 234 -9.40 -12.25 -20.82
CA GLY A 234 -9.92 -11.31 -21.82
C GLY A 234 -10.07 -11.93 -23.21
N THR A 235 -10.26 -13.25 -23.29
CA THR A 235 -10.48 -13.95 -24.57
C THR A 235 -11.84 -13.58 -25.18
N LYS A 236 -11.91 -13.48 -26.50
CA LYS A 236 -13.18 -13.24 -27.22
C LYS A 236 -14.13 -14.42 -27.01
N LYS A 237 -15.41 -14.13 -26.75
CA LYS A 237 -16.46 -15.16 -26.69
C LYS A 237 -16.70 -15.75 -28.10
N LEU A 238 -17.06 -17.02 -28.16
CA LEU A 238 -17.41 -17.70 -29.41
C LEU A 238 -18.81 -17.27 -29.92
N PRO A 239 -19.12 -17.47 -31.22
CA PRO A 239 -20.43 -17.13 -31.80
C PRO A 239 -21.59 -17.82 -31.09
N ARG A 240 -22.75 -17.15 -30.99
CA ARG A 240 -23.95 -17.60 -30.26
C ARG A 240 -24.37 -19.04 -30.55
N LYS A 241 -24.21 -19.51 -31.79
CA LYS A 241 -24.60 -20.86 -32.24
C LYS A 241 -23.58 -21.96 -31.88
N THR A 242 -22.54 -21.65 -31.11
CA THR A 242 -21.52 -22.65 -30.73
C THR A 242 -22.09 -23.67 -29.76
N HIS A 243 -22.05 -24.94 -30.13
CA HIS A 243 -22.46 -26.04 -29.27
C HIS A 243 -21.52 -26.21 -28.05
N LYS A 244 -22.09 -26.62 -26.91
CA LYS A 244 -21.38 -26.82 -25.63
C LYS A 244 -20.69 -25.55 -25.09
N GLY A 245 -21.30 -24.38 -25.30
CA GLY A 245 -20.97 -23.14 -24.60
C GLY A 245 -20.03 -22.17 -25.31
N LEU A 246 -20.19 -20.88 -25.00
CA LEU A 246 -19.57 -19.75 -25.70
C LEU A 246 -18.31 -19.20 -25.03
N ARG A 247 -18.16 -19.41 -23.73
CA ARG A 247 -17.15 -18.76 -22.87
C ARG A 247 -15.91 -19.65 -22.68
N LYS A 248 -15.41 -20.18 -23.79
CA LYS A 248 -14.27 -21.11 -23.86
C LYS A 248 -13.28 -20.65 -24.94
N VAL A 249 -12.06 -21.15 -24.86
CA VAL A 249 -11.10 -21.06 -25.97
C VAL A 249 -11.40 -22.24 -26.89
N ALA A 250 -11.52 -22.00 -28.20
CA ALA A 250 -11.84 -23.05 -29.16
C ALA A 250 -10.68 -24.03 -29.37
N CYS A 251 -9.51 -23.52 -29.78
CA CYS A 251 -8.30 -24.32 -29.98
C CYS A 251 -7.33 -24.12 -28.81
N ILE A 252 -6.96 -25.22 -28.12
CA ILE A 252 -6.04 -25.21 -26.97
C ILE A 252 -4.59 -25.58 -27.33
N GLY A 253 -4.30 -25.81 -28.61
CA GLY A 253 -2.99 -26.20 -29.12
C GLY A 253 -3.10 -26.84 -30.50
N ALA A 254 -2.00 -26.86 -31.24
CA ALA A 254 -1.86 -27.71 -32.42
C ALA A 254 -1.72 -29.18 -32.00
N TRP A 255 -1.72 -30.10 -32.96
CA TRP A 255 -1.47 -31.52 -32.70
C TRP A 255 -0.08 -31.73 -32.08
N HIS A 256 0.95 -31.18 -32.74
CA HIS A 256 2.33 -31.24 -32.27
C HIS A 256 2.77 -29.84 -31.81
N PRO A 257 3.35 -29.68 -30.61
CA PRO A 257 3.65 -30.71 -29.62
C PRO A 257 2.38 -31.25 -28.91
N SER A 258 2.37 -32.54 -28.59
CA SER A 258 1.24 -33.27 -27.98
C SER A 258 1.01 -32.94 -26.50
N ARG A 259 0.98 -31.65 -26.17
CA ARG A 259 0.75 -31.10 -24.83
C ARG A 259 0.18 -29.69 -24.90
N VAL A 260 -0.67 -29.34 -23.95
CA VAL A 260 -1.16 -27.97 -23.82
C VAL A 260 -0.06 -27.08 -23.26
N MET A 261 0.32 -26.04 -24.00
CA MET A 261 1.35 -25.11 -23.57
C MET A 261 0.85 -24.23 -22.41
N TYR A 262 1.76 -23.85 -21.51
CA TYR A 262 1.48 -22.95 -20.38
C TYR A 262 0.99 -21.55 -20.81
N SER A 263 1.30 -21.16 -22.06
CA SER A 263 0.91 -19.88 -22.67
C SER A 263 -0.57 -19.84 -23.05
N VAL A 264 -1.23 -20.99 -23.15
CA VAL A 264 -2.64 -21.10 -23.55
C VAL A 264 -3.53 -20.62 -22.39
N PRO A 265 -4.46 -19.68 -22.63
CA PRO A 265 -5.40 -19.22 -21.61
C PRO A 265 -6.29 -20.35 -21.08
N ARG A 266 -6.23 -20.61 -19.77
CA ARG A 266 -7.10 -21.58 -19.07
C ARG A 266 -7.89 -20.93 -17.94
N ALA A 267 -9.04 -21.51 -17.60
CA ALA A 267 -9.84 -21.10 -16.45
C ALA A 267 -9.08 -21.36 -15.13
N GLY A 268 -9.49 -20.69 -14.05
CA GLY A 268 -8.85 -20.84 -12.74
C GLY A 268 -8.91 -19.57 -11.89
N GLN A 269 -8.09 -19.51 -10.85
CA GLN A 269 -8.05 -18.37 -9.93
C GLN A 269 -7.86 -17.03 -10.67
N ASN A 270 -8.71 -16.07 -10.37
CA ASN A 270 -8.55 -14.67 -10.75
C ASN A 270 -8.58 -13.76 -9.51
N GLY A 271 -7.71 -12.77 -9.50
CA GLY A 271 -7.55 -11.90 -8.34
C GLY A 271 -6.91 -12.57 -7.13
N TYR A 272 -6.69 -11.79 -6.07
CA TYR A 272 -5.86 -12.18 -4.92
C TYR A 272 -4.41 -12.47 -5.33
N HIS A 273 -3.88 -11.70 -6.29
CA HIS A 273 -2.48 -11.79 -6.73
C HIS A 273 -1.65 -10.68 -6.09
N HIS A 274 -0.36 -10.93 -5.82
CA HIS A 274 0.58 -9.87 -5.43
C HIS A 274 0.92 -9.01 -6.65
N ARG A 275 0.87 -7.69 -6.48
CA ARG A 275 1.16 -6.71 -7.52
C ARG A 275 1.91 -5.52 -6.92
N THR A 276 2.79 -4.96 -7.74
CA THR A 276 3.45 -3.69 -7.52
C THR A 276 2.93 -2.76 -8.61
N GLU A 277 2.11 -1.79 -8.23
CA GLU A 277 1.73 -0.69 -9.12
C GLU A 277 2.74 0.43 -8.91
N VAL A 278 3.51 0.71 -9.96
CA VAL A 278 4.57 1.73 -9.91
C VAL A 278 4.03 3.12 -10.26
N ASN A 279 4.78 4.16 -9.90
CA ASN A 279 4.60 5.53 -10.38
C ASN A 279 3.25 6.16 -9.99
N LYS A 280 2.85 6.00 -8.72
CA LYS A 280 1.68 6.68 -8.15
C LYS A 280 2.14 7.99 -7.52
N LYS A 281 1.60 9.11 -8.01
CA LYS A 281 1.89 10.44 -7.45
C LYS A 281 1.11 10.64 -6.15
N ILE A 282 1.78 11.11 -5.11
CA ILE A 282 1.15 11.62 -3.88
C ILE A 282 0.65 13.03 -4.15
N TYR A 283 -0.63 13.27 -3.91
CA TYR A 283 -1.25 14.59 -4.07
C TYR A 283 -1.35 15.36 -2.77
N ARG A 284 -1.47 14.64 -1.65
CA ARG A 284 -1.51 15.24 -0.31
C ARG A 284 -1.12 14.20 0.71
N ILE A 285 -0.37 14.63 1.73
CA ILE A 285 -0.22 13.94 3.00
C ILE A 285 -0.98 14.79 4.01
N GLY A 286 -2.05 14.24 4.57
CA GLY A 286 -2.92 14.95 5.51
C GLY A 286 -2.77 14.41 6.92
N LYS A 287 -2.94 15.30 7.91
CA LYS A 287 -2.91 14.94 9.33
C LYS A 287 -4.27 14.47 9.81
N GLY A 288 -4.29 13.46 10.68
CA GLY A 288 -5.53 12.84 11.19
C GLY A 288 -6.37 13.79 12.06
N ASP A 289 -5.70 14.59 12.90
CA ASP A 289 -6.36 15.50 13.83
C ASP A 289 -6.89 16.78 13.16
N ASP A 290 -6.37 17.10 11.99
CA ASP A 290 -6.68 18.33 11.25
C ASP A 290 -8.12 18.33 10.71
N LYS A 291 -8.93 19.24 11.23
CA LYS A 291 -10.32 19.49 10.81
C LYS A 291 -10.40 20.08 9.39
N THR A 292 -9.32 20.66 8.89
CA THR A 292 -9.18 21.26 7.56
C THR A 292 -8.45 20.36 6.56
N SER A 293 -8.25 19.08 6.90
CA SER A 293 -7.46 18.14 6.08
C SER A 293 -7.95 17.97 4.64
N ALA A 294 -9.21 18.29 4.33
CA ALA A 294 -9.75 18.32 2.97
C ALA A 294 -10.11 19.73 2.44
N SER A 295 -9.80 20.79 3.20
CA SER A 295 -9.86 22.17 2.75
C SER A 295 -8.68 22.49 1.82
N THR A 296 -8.78 23.56 1.04
CA THR A 296 -7.69 24.03 0.18
C THR A 296 -7.59 25.56 0.25
N GLU A 297 -6.54 26.14 -0.34
CA GLU A 297 -6.42 27.60 -0.46
C GLU A 297 -7.58 28.23 -1.25
N TYR A 298 -8.19 27.47 -2.17
CA TYR A 298 -9.31 27.93 -3.01
C TYR A 298 -10.68 27.53 -2.45
N ASP A 299 -10.72 26.58 -1.51
CA ASP A 299 -11.94 26.08 -0.88
C ASP A 299 -11.78 26.15 0.64
N LEU A 300 -12.27 27.25 1.19
CA LEU A 300 -12.19 27.63 2.61
C LEU A 300 -13.16 26.84 3.50
N THR A 301 -14.00 25.97 2.91
CA THR A 301 -14.93 25.14 3.68
C THR A 301 -14.15 24.26 4.64
N THR A 302 -14.41 24.34 5.95
CA THR A 302 -13.75 23.49 6.93
C THR A 302 -14.30 22.07 6.84
N LYS A 303 -13.50 21.15 6.28
CA LYS A 303 -13.92 19.76 6.07
C LYS A 303 -12.75 18.79 6.21
N ARG A 304 -13.07 17.62 6.77
CA ARG A 304 -12.16 16.47 6.88
C ARG A 304 -12.24 15.60 5.63
N ILE A 305 -11.19 14.81 5.37
CA ILE A 305 -11.15 13.89 4.22
C ILE A 305 -12.23 12.80 4.25
N THR A 306 -12.80 12.51 5.42
CA THR A 306 -13.88 11.52 5.55
C THR A 306 -15.16 12.07 4.91
N PRO A 307 -15.72 11.39 3.90
CA PRO A 307 -16.94 11.84 3.26
C PRO A 307 -18.16 11.79 4.18
N LEU A 308 -19.24 12.50 3.84
CA LEU A 308 -20.51 12.40 4.58
C LEU A 308 -21.00 10.95 4.69
N GLY A 309 -21.27 10.50 5.92
CA GLY A 309 -21.64 9.10 6.22
C GLY A 309 -20.44 8.13 6.26
N GLY A 310 -19.21 8.61 6.12
CA GLY A 310 -17.99 7.80 6.13
C GLY A 310 -17.68 7.13 4.80
N PHE A 311 -16.47 6.59 4.67
CA PHE A 311 -16.11 5.78 3.51
C PHE A 311 -16.89 4.45 3.55
N PRO A 312 -17.64 4.09 2.47
CA PRO A 312 -18.49 2.89 2.49
C PRO A 312 -17.68 1.63 2.75
N HIS A 313 -18.12 0.79 3.71
CA HIS A 313 -17.42 -0.42 4.16
C HIS A 313 -16.04 -0.20 4.79
N TYR A 314 -15.65 1.04 5.08
CA TYR A 314 -14.44 1.38 5.80
C TYR A 314 -14.76 2.05 7.14
N GLY A 315 -15.43 3.21 7.09
CA GLY A 315 -15.69 4.07 8.24
C GLY A 315 -15.01 5.43 8.08
N ILE A 316 -14.58 5.98 9.21
CA ILE A 316 -13.94 7.30 9.33
C ILE A 316 -12.43 7.12 9.27
N VAL A 317 -11.75 8.01 8.55
CA VAL A 317 -10.28 8.16 8.60
C VAL A 317 -9.97 9.10 9.76
N ASN A 318 -9.29 8.60 10.79
CA ASN A 318 -8.93 9.36 12.00
C ASN A 318 -7.43 9.62 12.10
N GLU A 319 -6.63 8.86 11.38
CA GLU A 319 -5.17 8.95 11.39
C GLU A 319 -4.66 9.73 10.17
N ASP A 320 -3.36 10.04 10.21
CA ASP A 320 -2.65 10.60 9.05
C ASP A 320 -2.93 9.76 7.80
N PHE A 321 -3.03 10.39 6.64
CA PHE A 321 -3.36 9.70 5.40
C PHE A 321 -2.53 10.21 4.22
N VAL A 322 -2.40 9.33 3.23
CA VAL A 322 -1.86 9.65 1.92
C VAL A 322 -2.97 9.61 0.89
N MET A 323 -3.07 10.67 0.10
CA MET A 323 -3.92 10.72 -1.07
C MET A 323 -3.07 10.51 -2.31
N ILE A 324 -3.33 9.42 -3.04
CA ILE A 324 -2.60 9.07 -4.25
C ILE A 324 -3.47 9.27 -5.50
N LYS A 325 -2.81 9.62 -6.61
CA LYS A 325 -3.45 9.69 -7.93
C LYS A 325 -4.00 8.34 -8.37
N GLY A 326 -5.26 8.35 -8.79
CA GLY A 326 -5.95 7.22 -9.39
C GLY A 326 -6.29 6.11 -8.40
N SER A 327 -6.49 4.90 -8.91
CA SER A 327 -6.76 3.71 -8.12
C SER A 327 -5.46 3.03 -7.65
N CYS A 328 -5.54 2.22 -6.59
CA CYS A 328 -4.52 1.24 -6.24
C CYS A 328 -5.09 -0.18 -6.04
N VAL A 329 -4.20 -1.17 -5.97
CA VAL A 329 -4.56 -2.58 -5.75
C VAL A 329 -5.37 -2.80 -4.47
N GLY A 330 -6.23 -3.82 -4.52
CA GLY A 330 -6.89 -4.33 -3.32
C GLY A 330 -8.24 -3.70 -3.01
N VAL A 331 -8.90 -4.30 -2.01
CA VAL A 331 -10.19 -3.84 -1.46
C VAL A 331 -9.95 -2.82 -0.36
N LYS A 332 -11.01 -2.10 0.05
CA LYS A 332 -10.98 -1.28 1.26
C LYS A 332 -10.58 -2.12 2.49
N LYS A 333 -9.97 -1.51 3.51
CA LYS A 333 -9.36 -2.15 4.69
C LYS A 333 -8.12 -3.00 4.42
N ARG A 334 -7.69 -3.15 3.17
CA ARG A 334 -6.49 -3.93 2.85
C ARG A 334 -5.24 -3.15 3.22
N VAL A 335 -4.31 -3.83 3.91
CA VAL A 335 -2.96 -3.31 4.12
C VAL A 335 -2.19 -3.23 2.80
N LEU A 336 -1.61 -2.08 2.55
CA LEU A 336 -0.78 -1.75 1.40
C LEU A 336 0.61 -1.36 1.90
N THR A 337 1.62 -1.69 1.11
CA THR A 337 2.98 -1.21 1.34
C THR A 337 3.28 -0.14 0.32
N LEU A 338 3.49 1.08 0.79
CA LEU A 338 3.98 2.20 0.00
C LEU A 338 5.51 2.10 0.03
N ARG A 339 6.16 2.19 -1.11
CA ARG A 339 7.62 2.17 -1.23
C ARG A 339 8.06 3.36 -2.05
N LYS A 340 9.19 3.99 -1.71
CA LYS A 340 9.85 4.95 -2.61
C LYS A 340 10.08 4.30 -3.97
N SER A 341 10.03 5.09 -5.04
CA SER A 341 10.22 4.60 -6.40
C SER A 341 11.57 3.90 -6.55
N LEU A 342 11.62 2.85 -7.38
CA LEU A 342 12.90 2.20 -7.74
C LEU A 342 13.67 2.96 -8.80
N ILE A 343 13.02 3.88 -9.50
CA ILE A 343 13.58 4.61 -10.62
C ILE A 343 13.59 6.10 -10.31
N THR A 344 14.67 6.76 -10.69
CA THR A 344 14.74 8.22 -10.67
C THR A 344 13.80 8.78 -11.74
N HIS A 345 12.94 9.70 -11.35
CA HIS A 345 11.95 10.28 -12.25
C HIS A 345 12.46 11.59 -12.85
N SER A 346 12.55 11.64 -14.19
CA SER A 346 12.91 12.86 -14.94
C SER A 346 11.75 13.44 -15.75
N LYS A 347 10.62 12.72 -15.84
CA LYS A 347 9.47 13.17 -16.62
C LYS A 347 8.80 14.37 -15.94
N ARG A 348 8.45 15.40 -16.70
CA ARG A 348 7.71 16.59 -16.20
C ARG A 348 6.47 16.21 -15.40
N SER A 349 5.67 15.25 -15.85
CA SER A 349 4.48 14.77 -15.14
C SER A 349 4.76 14.13 -13.78
N ALA A 350 5.98 13.65 -13.56
CA ALA A 350 6.42 13.04 -12.31
C ALA A 350 7.01 14.07 -11.36
N LEU A 351 7.64 15.14 -11.88
CA LEU A 351 8.21 16.25 -11.11
C LEU A 351 7.23 17.42 -10.88
N GLU A 352 6.04 17.34 -11.49
CA GLU A 352 4.97 18.34 -11.38
C GLU A 352 4.57 18.56 -9.90
N LYS A 353 4.57 19.82 -9.44
CA LYS A 353 4.05 20.18 -8.12
C LYS A 353 2.53 20.20 -8.14
N ILE A 354 1.89 19.62 -7.13
CA ILE A 354 0.43 19.49 -7.10
C ILE A 354 -0.14 20.53 -6.14
N SER A 355 -0.88 21.50 -6.69
CA SER A 355 -1.78 22.38 -5.94
C SER A 355 -3.22 21.92 -6.17
N LEU A 356 -3.99 21.74 -5.09
CA LEU A 356 -5.37 21.27 -5.14
C LEU A 356 -6.32 22.45 -4.95
N LYS A 357 -7.38 22.50 -5.76
CA LYS A 357 -8.45 23.51 -5.66
C LYS A 357 -9.67 23.00 -4.90
N PHE A 358 -9.94 21.71 -5.00
CA PHE A 358 -11.12 21.11 -4.37
C PHE A 358 -10.89 19.63 -4.07
N ILE A 359 -11.41 19.18 -2.94
CA ILE A 359 -11.48 17.77 -2.57
C ILE A 359 -12.94 17.44 -2.27
N ASP A 360 -13.45 16.43 -2.96
CA ASP A 360 -14.84 15.99 -2.81
C ASP A 360 -15.03 15.17 -1.53
N THR A 361 -15.83 15.70 -0.61
CA THR A 361 -16.22 15.07 0.67
C THR A 361 -17.70 14.70 0.70
N SER A 362 -18.41 14.81 -0.44
CA SER A 362 -19.80 14.39 -0.52
C SER A 362 -20.00 12.89 -0.25
N SER A 363 -21.20 12.48 0.14
CA SER A 363 -21.49 11.06 0.41
C SER A 363 -21.10 10.16 -0.77
N LYS A 364 -20.42 9.05 -0.45
CA LYS A 364 -20.08 7.98 -1.41
C LYS A 364 -21.02 6.78 -1.29
N PHE A 365 -22.02 6.86 -0.41
CA PHE A 365 -23.09 5.90 -0.26
C PHE A 365 -24.36 6.48 -0.90
N GLY A 366 -24.63 6.07 -2.14
CA GLY A 366 -25.60 6.73 -3.01
C GLY A 366 -24.97 7.90 -3.78
N HIS A 367 -25.80 8.88 -4.18
CA HIS A 367 -25.38 10.07 -4.90
C HIS A 367 -25.26 11.26 -3.93
N GLY A 368 -24.02 11.58 -3.53
CA GLY A 368 -23.74 12.74 -2.67
C GLY A 368 -23.98 14.06 -3.41
N ARG A 369 -24.81 14.93 -2.83
CA ARG A 369 -25.08 16.29 -3.34
C ARG A 369 -24.41 17.40 -2.52
N PHE A 370 -24.21 17.16 -1.23
CA PHE A 370 -23.67 18.12 -0.28
C PHE A 370 -22.25 17.71 0.13
N GLN A 371 -21.37 18.69 0.33
CA GLN A 371 -19.99 18.50 0.78
C GLN A 371 -19.89 18.42 2.30
N THR A 372 -20.73 19.17 3.02
CA THR A 372 -20.78 19.16 4.50
C THR A 372 -22.17 18.86 5.05
N ALA A 373 -22.20 18.54 6.34
CA ALA A 373 -23.46 18.34 7.04
C ALA A 373 -24.19 19.67 7.26
N GLU A 374 -23.48 20.78 7.44
CA GLU A 374 -24.10 22.11 7.53
C GLU A 374 -24.78 22.48 6.22
N GLU A 375 -24.12 22.27 5.07
CA GLU A 375 -24.69 22.54 3.74
C GLU A 375 -26.01 21.78 3.54
N LYS A 376 -26.04 20.49 3.92
CA LYS A 376 -27.26 19.68 3.87
C LYS A 376 -28.36 20.21 4.78
N ARG A 377 -28.03 20.65 6.00
CA ARG A 377 -29.01 21.21 6.95
C ARG A 377 -29.56 22.53 6.44
N ALA A 378 -28.70 23.41 5.94
CA ALA A 378 -29.11 24.69 5.36
C ALA A 378 -30.06 24.50 4.17
N PHE A 379 -29.77 23.52 3.29
CA PHE A 379 -30.63 23.22 2.16
C PHE A 379 -31.99 22.63 2.56
N LEU A 380 -32.02 21.70 3.52
CA LEU A 380 -33.25 21.00 3.92
C LEU A 380 -34.12 21.80 4.90
N GLY A 381 -33.56 22.79 5.59
CA GLY A 381 -34.24 23.52 6.65
C GLY A 381 -34.56 22.66 7.87
N THR A 382 -35.48 23.15 8.70
CA THR A 382 -35.94 22.45 9.91
C THR A 382 -36.81 21.26 9.54
N LEU A 383 -36.38 20.05 9.92
CA LEU A 383 -37.15 18.83 9.69
C LEU A 383 -37.96 18.46 10.93
N LYS A 384 -38.95 17.58 10.76
CA LYS A 384 -39.79 17.08 11.87
C LYS A 384 -38.98 16.54 13.06
N LYS A 385 -37.90 15.81 12.79
CA LYS A 385 -37.01 15.25 13.82
C LYS A 385 -36.25 16.32 14.62
N ASP A 386 -36.09 17.52 14.06
CA ASP A 386 -35.39 18.63 14.69
C ASP A 386 -36.34 19.46 15.59
N LEU A 387 -37.66 19.30 15.42
CA LEU A 387 -38.68 19.90 16.29
C LEU A 387 -39.00 19.04 17.53
N GLN A 388 -38.56 17.78 17.55
CA GLN A 388 -38.83 16.80 18.60
C GLN A 388 -37.64 16.56 19.53
N ALA A 389 -36.50 17.18 19.24
CA ALA A 389 -35.29 17.19 20.04
C ALA A 389 -35.20 18.52 20.78
#